data_AF-A0AAD6HHC3-F1
#
_entry.id   AF-A0AAD6HHC3-F1
#
_cell.length_a   1.000
_cell.length_b   1.000
_cell.length_c   1.000
_cell.angle_alpha   90.00
_cell.angle_beta   90.00
_cell.angle_gamma   90.00
#
_symmetry.space_group_name_H-M   'P 1'
#
loop_
_entity.id
_entity.type
_entity.pdbx_description
1 polymer ?
#
loop_
_entity_poly.entity_id
_entity_poly.type
_entity_poly.pdbx_seq_one_letter_code
_entity_poly.pdbx_strand_id
1 'polypeptide(L)' 'MSTDPSRPNIVLILVDNLGWGELGCYGGGILRGAATPRIDELATEGLLLHNFNVACIFDIGLLQKSIVDY' A
#
# COMPACT_ATOMS: atom_id res chain seq x y z
N MET A 1 -1.75 -15.29 16.66
CA MET A 1 -2.81 -14.27 16.75
C MET A 1 -3.02 -13.92 18.21
N SER A 2 -3.15 -12.64 18.57
CA SER A 2 -3.52 -12.32 19.95
C SER A 2 -4.97 -12.69 20.20
N THR A 3 -5.24 -13.39 21.29
CA THR A 3 -6.59 -13.86 21.66
C THR A 3 -7.38 -12.84 22.47
N ASP A 4 -6.80 -11.67 22.73
CA ASP A 4 -7.43 -10.58 23.46
C ASP A 4 -8.34 -9.77 22.52
N PRO A 5 -9.68 -9.78 22.71
CA PRO A 5 -10.62 -9.06 21.85
C PRO A 5 -10.51 -7.53 21.95
N SER A 6 -9.85 -7.00 22.98
CA SER A 6 -9.65 -5.56 23.15
C SER A 6 -8.46 -5.00 22.38
N ARG A 7 -7.56 -5.89 21.90
CA ARG A 7 -6.35 -5.48 21.20
C ARG A 7 -6.55 -5.54 19.68
N PRO A 8 -6.49 -4.41 18.96
CA PRO A 8 -6.58 -4.42 17.52
C PRO A 8 -5.35 -5.10 16.90
N ASN A 9 -5.57 -5.85 15.82
CA ASN A 9 -4.48 -6.37 14.99
C ASN A 9 -4.21 -5.35 13.89
N ILE A 10 -3.04 -4.70 13.94
CA ILE A 10 -2.65 -3.68 12.96
C ILE A 10 -1.84 -4.36 11.85
N VAL A 11 -2.29 -4.20 10.61
CA VAL A 11 -1.58 -4.69 9.41
C VAL A 11 -1.17 -3.48 8.60
N LEU A 12 0.14 -3.27 8.45
CA LEU A 12 0.71 -2.23 7.59
C LEU A 12 1.19 -2.88 6.30
N ILE A 13 0.60 -2.47 5.17
CA ILE A 13 1.01 -2.87 3.83
C ILE A 13 1.72 -1.69 3.18
N LEU A 14 3.00 -1.87 2.87
CA LEU A 14 3.81 -0.89 2.15
C LEU A 14 4.19 -1.48 0.80
N VAL A 15 3.96 -0.73 -0.27
CA VAL A 15 4.19 -1.18 -1.64
C VAL A 15 5.37 -0.40 -2.22
N ASP A 16 6.29 -1.12 -2.85
CA ASP A 16 7.45 -0.54 -3.53
C ASP A 16 7.08 -0.05 -4.93
N ASN A 17 7.56 1.14 -5.30
CA ASN A 17 7.42 1.71 -6.65
C ASN A 17 5.98 1.77 -7.21
N LEU A 18 4.97 1.88 -6.35
CA LEU A 18 3.57 2.03 -6.77
C LEU A 18 3.23 3.51 -7.04
N GLY A 19 2.88 3.82 -8.29
CA GLY A 19 2.41 5.14 -8.67
C GLY A 19 0.99 5.44 -8.16
N TRP A 20 0.71 6.71 -7.86
CA TRP A 20 -0.58 7.16 -7.36
C TRP A 20 -1.78 6.73 -8.22
N GLY A 21 -1.62 6.81 -9.54
CA GLY A 21 -2.70 6.51 -10.50
C GLY A 21 -2.75 5.06 -10.96
N GLU A 22 -2.09 4.12 -10.28
CA GLU A 22 -1.99 2.70 -10.68
C GLU A 22 -3.03 1.77 -10.01
N LEU A 23 -3.85 2.30 -9.09
CA LEU A 23 -4.95 1.55 -8.48
C LEU A 23 -6.30 1.99 -9.07
N GLY A 24 -7.26 1.07 -9.12
CA GLY A 24 -8.62 1.32 -9.61
C GLY A 24 -9.31 2.46 -8.86
N CYS A 25 -9.21 2.48 -7.53
CA CYS A 25 -9.75 3.54 -6.68
C CYS A 25 -9.15 4.94 -6.92
N TYR A 26 -7.99 5.05 -7.56
CA TYR A 26 -7.35 6.31 -7.97
C TYR A 26 -7.44 6.57 -9.48
N GLY A 27 -8.18 5.74 -10.22
CA GLY A 27 -8.45 5.92 -11.65
C GLY A 27 -7.56 5.12 -12.59
N GLY A 28 -6.77 4.15 -12.10
CA GLY A 28 -5.95 3.33 -12.99
C GLY A 28 -5.66 1.91 -12.53
N GLY A 29 -6.69 1.07 -12.38
CA GLY A 29 -6.56 -0.38 -12.27
C GLY A 29 -6.43 -1.06 -13.64
N ILE A 30 -7.52 -1.67 -14.14
CA ILE A 30 -7.50 -2.38 -15.44
C ILE A 30 -7.02 -1.49 -16.60
N LEU A 31 -7.29 -0.18 -16.52
CA LEU A 31 -6.87 0.80 -17.51
C LEU A 31 -5.35 1.06 -17.53
N ARG A 32 -4.63 0.73 -16.45
CA ARG A 32 -3.16 0.84 -16.37
C ARG A 32 -2.43 -0.49 -16.50
N GLY A 33 -3.14 -1.61 -16.40
CA GLY A 33 -2.59 -2.94 -16.74
C GLY A 33 -3.07 -4.08 -15.86
N ALA A 34 -3.62 -3.80 -14.66
CA ALA A 34 -4.05 -4.84 -13.74
C ALA A 34 -5.31 -4.43 -12.96
N ALA A 35 -6.31 -5.30 -12.91
CA ALA A 35 -7.47 -5.08 -12.04
C ALA A 35 -7.08 -5.20 -10.56
N THR A 36 -7.56 -4.29 -9.72
CA THR A 36 -7.24 -4.20 -8.28
C THR A 36 -8.47 -4.38 -7.38
N PRO A 37 -9.37 -5.36 -7.62
CA PRO A 37 -10.71 -5.38 -7.03
C PRO A 37 -10.71 -5.40 -5.48
N ARG A 38 -9.75 -6.10 -4.85
CA ARG A 38 -9.65 -6.16 -3.38
C ARG A 38 -9.22 -4.85 -2.76
N ILE A 39 -8.31 -4.12 -3.41
CA ILE A 39 -7.84 -2.81 -2.93
C ILE A 39 -8.94 -1.78 -3.16
N ASP A 40 -9.65 -1.89 -4.29
CA ASP A 40 -10.78 -1.02 -4.60
C ASP A 40 -11.92 -1.20 -3.60
N GLU A 41 -12.23 -2.44 -3.20
CA GLU A 41 -13.21 -2.73 -2.13
C GLU A 41 -12.77 -2.17 -0.78
N LEU A 42 -11.51 -2.40 -0.37
CA LEU A 42 -10.96 -1.84 0.87
C LEU A 42 -11.03 -0.30 0.91
N ALA A 43 -10.88 0.36 -0.23
CA ALA A 43 -11.02 1.82 -0.34
C ALA A 43 -12.46 2.29 -0.08
N THR A 44 -13.47 1.46 -0.35
CA THR A 44 -14.88 1.78 -0.09
C THR A 44 -15.31 1.51 1.36
N GLU A 45 -14.67 0.56 2.03
CA GLU A 45 -14.96 0.21 3.42
C GLU A 45 -14.21 1.10 4.45
N GLY A 46 -13.18 1.81 3.98
CA GLY A 46 -12.28 2.58 4.82
C GLY A 46 -12.14 4.04 4.40
N LEU A 47 -10.97 4.60 4.71
CA LEU A 47 -10.61 5.97 4.35
C LEU A 47 -9.66 5.95 3.15
N LEU A 48 -10.10 6.58 2.05
CA LEU A 48 -9.26 6.83 0.87
C LEU A 48 -8.59 8.21 0.98
N LEU A 49 -7.26 8.24 1.00
CA LEU A 49 -6.52 9.49 1.08
C LEU A 49 -6.22 10.02 -0.31
N HIS A 50 -6.70 11.22 -0.65
CA HIS A 50 -6.43 11.84 -1.97
C HIS A 50 -5.17 12.72 -2.01
N ASN A 51 -4.54 12.96 -0.87
CA ASN A 51 -3.32 13.77 -0.79
C ASN A 51 -2.39 13.23 0.31
N PHE A 52 -1.83 12.04 0.08
CA PHE A 52 -0.84 11.43 0.96
C PHE A 52 0.54 11.59 0.32
N ASN A 53 1.38 12.46 0.88
CA ASN A 53 2.68 12.78 0.32
C ASN A 53 3.77 12.12 1.16
N VAL A 54 4.75 11.54 0.48
CA VAL A 54 5.94 10.98 1.12
C VAL A 54 7.12 11.88 0.75
N ALA A 55 7.84 12.37 1.76
CA ALA A 55 9.10 13.07 1.51
C ALA A 55 10.09 12.05 0.95
N CYS A 56 10.58 12.28 -0.27
CA CYS A 56 11.54 11.40 -0.91
C CYS A 56 12.89 11.55 -0.21
N ILE A 57 13.18 10.67 0.73
CA ILE A 57 14.55 10.40 1.19
C ILE A 57 14.80 8.93 0.88
N PHE A 58 15.44 8.69 -0.26
CA PHE A 58 15.85 7.37 -0.76
C PHE A 58 14.75 6.29 -0.72
N ASP A 59 14.23 5.99 -1.91
CA ASP A 59 13.40 4.83 -2.20
C ASP A 59 13.80 3.57 -1.39
N ILE A 60 12.80 2.79 -0.94
CA ILE A 60 12.97 1.68 0.02
C ILE A 60 13.91 0.57 -0.48
N GLY A 61 14.27 0.60 -1.76
CA GLY A 61 15.27 -0.27 -2.38
C GLY A 61 16.64 -0.27 -1.68
N LEU A 62 17.03 0.80 -0.97
CA LEU A 62 18.28 0.79 -0.18
C LEU A 62 18.15 0.13 1.20
N LEU A 63 16.94 0.08 1.78
CA LEU A 63 16.67 -0.72 2.98
C LEU A 63 16.69 -2.22 2.68
N GLN A 64 16.23 -2.63 1.48
CA GLN A 64 16.30 -4.03 1.07
C GLN A 64 17.72 -4.48 0.69
N LYS A 65 18.56 -3.60 0.12
CA LYS A 65 19.98 -3.92 -0.10
C LYS A 65 20.74 -4.23 1.19
N SER A 66 20.35 -3.63 2.32
CA SER A 66 20.97 -3.95 3.62
C SER A 66 20.48 -5.26 4.24
N ILE A 67 19.48 -5.94 3.67
CA ILE A 67 18.89 -7.18 4.21
C ILE A 67 19.23 -8.40 3.34
N VAL A 68 19.68 -8.19 2.10
CA VAL A 68 20.01 -9.27 1.14
C VAL A 68 21.54 -9.44 0.95
N ASP A 69 22.37 -8.59 1.57
CA ASP A 69 23.81 -8.81 1.63
C ASP A 69 24.19 -9.62 2.90
N TYR A 70 23.90 -10.93 2.88
CA TYR A 70 24.54 -11.99 3.67
C TYR A 70 24.46 -13.34 2.95
#